data_AF-A0A9N9NU91-F1
#
_entry.id   AF-A0A9N9NU91-F1
#
_cell.length_a   1.000
_cell.length_b   1.000
_cell.length_c   1.000
_cell.angle_alpha   90.00
_cell.angle_beta   90.00
_cell.angle_gamma   90.00
#
_symmetry.space_group_name_H-M   'P 1'
#
loop_
_entity.id
_entity.type
_entity.pdbx_description
1 polymer ?
#
loop_
_entity_poly.entity_id
_entity_poly.type
_entity_poly.pdbx_seq_one_letter_code
_entity_poly.pdbx_strand_id
1 'polypeptide(L)'
;TRPWPNLVIEVAYSETIDHVTDKVKNYWLKPDRAHDAIVVKIDPAPNGQVPTRMIAWHYCVLDRRTRSTFPARTTFEFGTVDGNGNLLTFLRGAHMINIALSCLYHDRNHESAYAPLIPGKRKVTSTIISLSHPLAVNS
;
A
#
# COMPACT_ATOMS: atom_id res chain seq x y z
N THR A 1 -13.03 23.43 -6.26
CA THR A 1 -12.92 22.19 -5.46
C THR A 1 -11.48 21.73 -5.44
N ARG A 2 -10.99 21.12 -4.35
CA ARG A 2 -9.66 20.52 -4.32
C ARG A 2 -9.75 19.10 -4.92
N PRO A 3 -8.87 18.72 -5.87
CA PRO A 3 -8.90 17.38 -6.44
C PRO A 3 -8.56 16.33 -5.38
N TRP A 4 -9.14 15.14 -5.49
CA TRP A 4 -8.76 14.00 -4.66
C TRP A 4 -7.35 13.50 -5.03
N PRO A 5 -6.60 12.93 -4.07
CA PRO A 5 -5.34 12.27 -4.38
C PRO A 5 -5.60 10.99 -5.19
N ASN A 6 -4.71 10.67 -6.13
CA ASN A 6 -4.80 9.41 -6.88
C ASN A 6 -4.48 8.19 -6.00
N LEU A 7 -3.51 8.34 -5.09
CA LEU A 7 -3.04 7.31 -4.16
C LEU A 7 -3.19 7.78 -2.71
N VAL A 8 -3.77 6.92 -1.87
CA VAL A 8 -3.81 7.09 -0.42
C VAL A 8 -2.95 6.02 0.25
N ILE A 9 -2.17 6.41 1.25
CA ILE A 9 -1.47 5.46 2.13
C ILE A 9 -2.05 5.64 3.53
N GLU A 10 -2.70 4.59 4.03
CA GLU A 10 -3.34 4.56 5.35
C GLU A 10 -2.49 3.68 6.27
N VAL A 11 -1.95 4.25 7.34
CA VAL A 11 -1.13 3.52 8.32
C VAL A 11 -1.96 3.31 9.58
N ALA A 12 -2.27 2.05 9.89
CA ALA A 12 -3.07 1.65 11.05
C ALA A 12 -2.20 0.97 12.10
N TYR A 13 -2.09 1.59 13.28
CA TYR A 13 -1.45 0.97 14.45
C TYR A 13 -2.47 0.35 15.39
N SER A 14 -3.39 1.16 15.94
CA SER A 14 -4.41 0.71 16.90
C SER A 14 -5.72 0.25 16.25
N GLU A 15 -6.02 0.68 15.02
CA GLU A 15 -7.25 0.31 14.34
C GLU A 15 -7.29 -1.17 13.96
N THR A 16 -8.47 -1.77 13.99
CA THR A 16 -8.67 -3.16 13.53
C THR A 16 -8.55 -3.24 12.00
N ILE A 17 -8.18 -4.42 11.50
CA ILE A 17 -8.10 -4.68 10.06
C ILE A 17 -9.45 -4.43 9.38
N ASP A 18 -10.54 -4.85 10.01
CA ASP A 18 -11.89 -4.65 9.47
C ASP A 18 -12.25 -3.17 9.34
N HIS A 19 -11.94 -2.35 10.34
CA HIS A 19 -12.24 -0.93 10.33
C HIS A 19 -11.45 -0.18 9.24
N VAL A 20 -10.14 -0.41 9.15
CA VAL A 20 -9.32 0.25 8.13
C VAL A 20 -9.67 -0.24 6.71
N THR A 21 -10.03 -1.51 6.57
CA THR A 21 -10.49 -2.09 5.30
C THR A 21 -11.85 -1.50 4.89
N ASP A 22 -12.77 -1.31 5.84
CA ASP A 22 -14.05 -0.63 5.60
C ASP A 22 -13.82 0.81 5.13
N LYS A 23 -12.93 1.56 5.80
CA LYS A 23 -12.56 2.92 5.40
C LYS A 23 -12.02 2.99 3.98
N VAL A 24 -11.16 2.06 3.56
CA VAL A 24 -10.70 2.01 2.16
C VAL A 24 -11.85 1.81 1.20
N LYS A 25 -12.73 0.85 1.47
CA LYS A 25 -13.83 0.47 0.58
C LYS A 25 -14.91 1.54 0.49
N ASN A 26 -15.29 2.09 1.65
CA ASN A 26 -16.48 2.90 1.85
C ASN A 26 -16.19 4.39 2.03
N TYR A 27 -14.93 4.78 2.15
CA TYR A 27 -14.51 6.18 2.17
C TYR A 27 -13.48 6.50 1.07
N TRP A 28 -12.31 5.87 1.04
CA TRP A 28 -11.23 6.30 0.14
C TRP A 28 -11.51 6.03 -1.33
N LEU A 29 -11.90 4.80 -1.66
CA LEU A 29 -12.09 4.35 -3.04
C LEU A 29 -13.53 4.47 -3.51
N LYS A 30 -14.37 5.27 -2.86
CA LYS A 30 -15.72 5.58 -3.38
C LYS A 30 -15.62 6.27 -4.75
N PRO A 31 -16.66 6.19 -5.59
CA PRO A 31 -16.70 6.94 -6.85
C PRO A 31 -16.34 8.42 -6.64
N ASP A 32 -15.64 9.00 -7.62
CA ASP A 32 -15.20 10.39 -7.63
C ASP A 32 -14.22 10.77 -6.49
N ARG A 33 -13.45 9.81 -5.98
CA ARG A 33 -12.42 10.02 -4.95
C ARG A 33 -11.03 9.52 -5.37
N ALA A 34 -10.34 8.79 -4.49
CA ALA A 34 -9.05 8.19 -4.81
C ALA A 34 -9.25 6.91 -5.65
N HIS A 35 -8.22 6.55 -6.40
CA HIS A 35 -8.24 5.40 -7.31
C HIS A 35 -7.36 4.25 -6.84
N ASP A 36 -6.40 4.55 -5.97
CA ASP A 36 -5.43 3.62 -5.44
C ASP A 36 -5.30 3.83 -3.92
N ALA A 37 -5.18 2.74 -3.16
CA ALA A 37 -4.95 2.78 -1.73
C ALA A 37 -4.00 1.68 -1.27
N ILE A 38 -3.10 2.02 -0.36
CA ILE A 38 -2.26 1.06 0.37
C ILE A 38 -2.60 1.20 1.85
N VAL A 39 -3.06 0.11 2.46
CA VAL A 39 -3.19 0.02 3.92
C VAL A 39 -1.93 -0.60 4.46
N VAL A 40 -1.34 -0.04 5.49
CA VAL A 40 -0.23 -0.62 6.26
C VAL A 40 -0.70 -0.84 7.68
N LYS A 41 -0.93 -2.09 8.07
CA LYS A 41 -1.15 -2.50 9.45
C LYS A 41 0.18 -2.78 10.11
N ILE A 42 0.41 -2.13 11.24
CA ILE A 42 1.57 -2.38 12.09
C ILE A 42 1.08 -3.20 13.27
N ASP A 43 1.76 -4.32 13.56
CA ASP A 43 1.42 -5.12 14.73
C ASP A 43 1.78 -4.37 16.01
N PRO A 44 0.91 -4.38 17.04
CA PRO A 44 1.20 -3.71 18.30
C PRO A 44 2.50 -4.22 18.91
N ALA A 45 3.36 -3.30 19.34
CA ALA A 45 4.55 -3.61 20.12
C ALA A 45 4.35 -3.18 21.57
N PRO A 46 4.99 -3.86 22.54
CA PRO A 46 5.11 -3.35 23.90
C PRO A 46 5.70 -1.94 23.92
N ASN A 47 5.36 -1.15 24.94
CA ASN A 47 5.84 0.22 25.06
C ASN A 47 7.37 0.30 24.98
N GLY A 48 7.88 1.21 24.14
CA GLY A 48 9.31 1.41 23.91
C GLY A 48 9.96 0.39 22.98
N GLN A 49 9.22 -0.61 22.49
CA GLN A 49 9.72 -1.57 21.52
C GLN A 49 9.30 -1.20 20.10
N VAL A 50 10.13 -1.59 19.14
CA VAL A 50 9.86 -1.39 17.71
C VAL A 50 8.99 -2.55 17.22
N PRO A 51 7.90 -2.27 16.49
CA PRO A 51 7.10 -3.31 15.83
C PRO A 51 7.95 -4.21 14.95
N THR A 52 7.84 -5.51 15.16
CA THR A 52 8.62 -6.54 14.46
C THR A 52 7.93 -7.06 13.21
N ARG A 53 6.65 -6.69 13.02
CA ARG A 53 5.81 -7.16 11.93
C ARG A 53 4.86 -6.07 11.45
N MET A 54 4.73 -5.97 10.13
CA MET A 54 3.78 -5.11 9.45
C MET A 54 3.21 -5.85 8.25
N ILE A 55 1.96 -5.58 7.92
CA ILE A 55 1.29 -6.13 6.74
C ILE A 55 0.75 -4.96 5.94
N ALA A 56 0.99 -4.95 4.64
CA ALA A 56 0.34 -4.01 3.74
C ALA A 56 -0.58 -4.69 2.73
N TRP A 57 -1.68 -4.04 2.42
CA TRP A 57 -2.61 -4.44 1.35
C TRP A 57 -2.73 -3.32 0.34
N HIS A 58 -2.56 -3.67 -0.93
CA HIS A 58 -2.78 -2.78 -2.06
C HIS A 58 -4.19 -2.97 -2.63
N TYR A 59 -4.91 -1.88 -2.83
CA TYR A 59 -6.28 -1.85 -3.35
C TYR A 59 -6.38 -0.88 -4.52
N CYS A 60 -7.00 -1.32 -5.60
CA CYS A 60 -7.18 -0.53 -6.81
C CYS A 60 -8.66 -0.46 -7.18
N VAL A 61 -9.16 0.73 -7.52
CA VAL A 61 -10.58 0.95 -7.87
C VAL A 61 -11.05 0.04 -9.01
N LEU A 62 -10.14 -0.33 -9.93
CA LEU A 62 -10.39 -1.24 -11.03
C LEU A 62 -10.71 -2.68 -10.59
N ASP A 63 -10.30 -3.09 -9.38
CA ASP A 63 -10.58 -4.44 -8.85
C ASP A 63 -11.91 -4.52 -8.12
N ARG A 64 -12.66 -3.41 -8.05
CA ARG A 64 -14.00 -3.39 -7.47
C ARG A 64 -14.92 -4.29 -8.32
N ARG A 65 -15.30 -5.44 -7.75
CA ARG A 65 -16.25 -6.36 -8.38
C ARG A 65 -17.69 -5.98 -8.07
N THR A 66 -17.95 -5.61 -6.82
CA THR A 66 -19.26 -5.15 -6.33
C THR A 66 -19.06 -4.00 -5.34
N ARG A 67 -20.15 -3.40 -4.84
CA ARG A 67 -20.06 -2.37 -3.79
C ARG A 67 -19.38 -2.86 -2.51
N SER A 68 -19.52 -4.15 -2.17
CA SER A 68 -19.03 -4.75 -0.92
C SER A 68 -17.77 -5.62 -1.12
N THR A 69 -17.56 -6.15 -2.33
CA THR A 69 -16.44 -7.02 -2.63
C THR A 69 -15.32 -6.24 -3.31
N PHE A 70 -14.31 -5.95 -2.51
CA PHE A 70 -13.11 -5.23 -2.93
C PHE A 70 -11.90 -6.02 -2.43
N PRO A 71 -11.38 -6.98 -3.22
CA PRO A 71 -10.20 -7.75 -2.82
C PRO A 71 -8.96 -6.85 -2.84
N ALA A 72 -8.02 -7.13 -1.94
CA ALA A 72 -6.67 -6.59 -2.09
C ALA A 72 -6.04 -7.23 -3.33
N ARG A 73 -5.42 -6.41 -4.17
CA ARG A 73 -4.67 -6.87 -5.35
C ARG A 73 -3.39 -7.60 -4.94
N THR A 74 -2.73 -7.12 -3.90
CA THR A 74 -1.51 -7.72 -3.38
C THR A 74 -1.40 -7.48 -1.88
N THR A 75 -0.88 -8.47 -1.17
CA THR A 75 -0.56 -8.40 0.25
C THR A 75 0.95 -8.50 0.39
N PHE A 76 1.53 -7.66 1.24
CA PHE A 76 2.94 -7.64 1.54
C PHE A 76 3.12 -7.81 3.03
N GLU A 77 4.02 -8.70 3.44
CA GLU A 77 4.40 -8.87 4.84
C GLU A 77 5.83 -8.37 5.01
N PHE A 78 6.04 -7.57 6.05
CA PHE A 78 7.26 -6.84 6.33
C PHE A 78 7.65 -7.02 7.80
N GLY A 79 8.94 -6.86 8.08
CA GLY A 79 9.47 -6.92 9.44
C GLY A 79 10.53 -8.01 9.62
N THR A 80 10.82 -8.32 10.88
CA THR A 80 11.83 -9.32 11.26
C THR A 80 11.22 -10.70 11.48
N VAL A 81 9.92 -10.78 11.76
CA VAL A 81 9.21 -12.05 11.99
C VAL A 81 7.88 -12.08 11.24
N ASP A 82 7.46 -13.27 10.82
CA ASP A 82 6.14 -13.51 10.23
C ASP A 82 5.07 -13.70 11.31
N GLY A 83 3.82 -13.91 10.88
CA GLY A 83 2.69 -14.19 11.79
C GLY A 83 2.82 -15.47 12.62
N ASN A 84 3.78 -16.34 12.28
CA ASN A 84 4.06 -17.59 12.99
C ASN A 84 5.33 -17.48 13.86
N GLY A 85 5.97 -16.30 13.91
CA GLY A 85 7.20 -16.07 14.66
C GLY A 85 8.48 -16.53 13.96
N ASN A 86 8.41 -16.96 12.69
CA ASN A 86 9.60 -17.32 11.93
C ASN A 86 10.35 -16.06 11.52
N LEU A 87 11.68 -16.12 11.56
CA LEU A 87 12.52 -15.03 11.08
C LEU A 87 12.31 -14.84 9.58
N LEU A 88 11.92 -13.63 9.22
CA LEU A 88 11.85 -13.19 7.85
C LEU A 88 13.28 -12.86 7.38
N THR A 89 13.75 -13.50 6.30
CA THR A 89 15.09 -13.25 5.73
C THR A 89 15.11 -11.91 5.00
N PHE A 90 15.39 -10.80 5.70
CA PHE A 90 15.35 -9.46 5.08
C PHE A 90 16.56 -8.57 5.38
N LEU A 91 16.86 -7.74 4.37
CA LEU A 91 17.77 -6.60 4.46
C LEU A 91 17.12 -5.52 5.34
N ARG A 92 17.78 -5.17 6.45
CA ARG A 92 17.38 -3.99 7.25
C ARG A 92 17.34 -2.75 6.33
N GLY A 93 16.22 -2.02 6.33
CA GLY A 93 16.24 -0.60 5.91
C GLY A 93 15.22 -0.12 4.88
N ALA A 94 14.57 -0.97 4.07
CA ALA A 94 13.51 -0.54 3.16
C ALA A 94 12.72 -1.72 2.57
N HIS A 95 11.43 -1.50 2.26
CA HIS A 95 10.62 -2.40 1.47
C HIS A 95 10.07 -1.69 0.23
N MET A 96 9.99 -2.42 -0.88
CA MET A 96 9.51 -1.91 -2.16
C MET A 96 8.14 -2.51 -2.48
N ILE A 97 7.13 -1.65 -2.68
CA ILE A 97 5.80 -2.06 -3.12
C ILE A 97 5.65 -1.66 -4.59
N ASN A 98 5.54 -2.65 -5.46
CA ASN A 98 5.31 -2.41 -6.89
C ASN A 98 3.81 -2.24 -7.13
N ILE A 99 3.39 -1.03 -7.53
CA ILE A 99 2.00 -0.72 -7.88
C ILE A 99 1.80 -0.67 -9.39
N ALA A 100 0.64 -1.11 -9.86
CA ALA A 100 0.28 -1.05 -11.27
C ALA A 100 -0.09 0.39 -11.69
N LEU A 101 0.52 0.90 -12.75
CA LEU A 101 0.29 2.27 -13.22
C LEU A 101 -1.16 2.55 -13.65
N SER A 102 -1.88 1.51 -14.07
CA SER A 102 -3.31 1.61 -14.40
C SER A 102 -4.17 2.04 -13.21
N CYS A 103 -3.73 1.76 -11.98
CA CYS A 103 -4.41 2.17 -10.75
C CYS A 103 -4.05 3.61 -10.38
N LEU A 104 -2.77 3.97 -10.49
CA LEU A 104 -2.27 5.30 -10.15
C LEU A 104 -2.72 6.40 -11.14
N TYR A 105 -2.85 6.07 -12.42
CA TYR A 105 -3.23 7.01 -13.49
C TYR A 105 -4.64 6.79 -14.03
N HIS A 106 -5.55 6.24 -13.21
CA HIS A 106 -6.95 6.10 -13.56
C HIS A 106 -7.52 7.46 -14.04
N ASP A 107 -8.25 7.42 -15.16
CA ASP A 107 -8.82 8.55 -15.92
C ASP A 107 -7.86 9.55 -16.59
N ARG A 108 -6.54 9.35 -16.53
CA ARG A 108 -5.63 10.11 -17.42
C ARG A 108 -5.51 9.37 -18.75
N ASN A 109 -5.96 10.02 -19.83
CA ASN A 109 -5.90 9.50 -21.20
C ASN A 109 -4.62 8.69 -21.43
N HIS A 110 -4.82 7.41 -21.76
CA HIS A 110 -3.78 6.45 -22.11
C HIS A 110 -2.82 6.97 -23.21
N GLU A 111 -3.16 8.03 -23.95
CA GLU A 111 -2.32 8.55 -25.03
C GLU A 111 -1.03 9.25 -24.58
N SER A 112 -0.97 9.87 -23.38
CA SER A 112 0.29 10.51 -22.92
C SER A 112 1.21 9.57 -22.13
N ALA A 113 0.70 8.43 -21.64
CA ALA A 113 1.50 7.41 -20.96
C ALA A 113 2.17 6.42 -21.94
N TYR A 114 1.72 6.40 -23.20
CA TYR A 114 2.18 5.55 -24.29
C TYR A 114 2.68 6.39 -25.49
N ALA A 115 3.60 7.34 -25.27
CA ALA A 115 4.53 7.71 -26.34
C ALA A 115 5.21 6.41 -26.84
N PRO A 116 5.42 6.22 -28.17
CA PRO A 116 5.65 4.91 -28.76
C PRO A 116 6.73 4.15 -28.01
N LEU A 117 6.28 3.09 -27.34
CA LEU A 117 7.14 2.12 -26.70
C LEU A 117 8.06 1.54 -27.78
N ILE A 118 9.36 1.75 -27.64
CA ILE A 118 10.33 0.90 -28.32
C ILE A 118 9.98 -0.54 -27.93
N PRO A 119 9.68 -1.45 -28.87
CA PRO A 119 9.28 -2.81 -28.55
C PRO A 119 10.39 -3.47 -27.70
N GLY A 120 10.05 -3.87 -26.47
CA GLY A 120 10.98 -4.56 -25.57
C GLY A 120 11.20 -3.93 -24.19
N LYS A 121 10.61 -2.76 -23.87
CA LYS A 121 10.73 -2.17 -22.51
C LYS A 121 9.39 -2.12 -21.78
N ARG A 122 9.15 -3.07 -20.87
CA ARG A 122 8.14 -2.89 -19.80
C ARG A 122 8.63 -1.75 -18.91
N LYS A 123 7.89 -0.64 -18.87
CA LYS A 123 8.18 0.46 -17.95
C LYS A 123 7.70 0.07 -16.56
N VAL A 124 8.50 -0.72 -15.84
CA VAL A 124 8.31 -0.94 -14.40
C VAL A 124 8.80 0.33 -13.72
N THR A 125 7.87 1.15 -13.25
CA THR A 125 8.23 2.28 -12.39
C THR A 125 7.87 1.87 -10.97
N SER A 126 8.89 1.54 -10.18
CA SER A 126 8.74 1.18 -8.77
C SER A 126 8.61 2.45 -7.95
N THR A 127 7.48 2.63 -7.26
CA THR A 127 7.37 3.63 -6.21
C THR A 127 7.97 3.03 -4.94
N ILE A 128 9.14 3.52 -4.53
CA ILE A 128 9.76 3.10 -3.27
C ILE A 128 9.06 3.84 -2.13
N ILE A 129 8.23 3.13 -1.37
CA ILE A 129 7.70 3.64 -0.09
C ILE A 129 8.67 3.16 0.99
N SER A 130 9.63 4.01 1.34
CA SER A 130 10.59 3.71 2.42
C SER A 130 9.94 3.99 3.77
N LEU A 131 9.47 2.94 4.45
CA LEU A 131 9.13 3.01 5.87
C LEU A 131 10.42 2.78 6.67
N SER A 132 11.13 3.86 7.02
CA SER A 132 12.33 3.77 7.84
C SER A 132 11.96 3.45 9.30
N HIS A 133 12.64 2.48 9.89
CA HIS A 133 12.55 2.22 11.32
C HIS A 133 13.17 3.40 12.08
N PRO A 134 12.51 3.97 13.10
CA PRO A 134 13.19 4.89 14.00
C PRO A 134 14.30 4.11 14.72
N LEU A 135 15.54 4.57 14.58
CA LEU A 135 16.63 4.11 15.44
C LEU A 135 16.22 4.45 16.87
N ALA A 136 16.25 3.46 17.76
CA ALA A 136 16.10 3.69 19.19
C ALA A 136 17.15 4.72 19.62
N VAL A 137 16.70 5.92 19.96
CA VAL A 137 17.54 6.92 20.63
C VAL A 137 17.64 6.45 22.07
N ASN A 138 18.74 5.78 22.41
CA ASN A 138 19.07 5.51 23.80
C ASN A 138 19.36 6.85 24.49
N SER A 139 18.53 7.18 25.47
CA SER A 139 18.77 8.22 26.48
C SER A 139 18.85 7.57 27.85
#